data_AF-A0A6C0LCW7-F1
#
_entry.id   AF-A0A6C0LCW7-F1
#
_cell.length_a   1.000
_cell.length_b   1.000
_cell.length_c   1.000
_cell.angle_alpha   90.00
_cell.angle_beta   90.00
_cell.angle_gamma   90.00
#
_symmetry.space_group_name_H-M   'P 1'
#
loop_
_entity.id
_entity.type
_entity.pdbx_description
1 polymer ?
#
loop_
_entity_poly.entity_id
_entity_poly.type
_entity_poly.pdbx_seq_one_letter_code
_entity_poly.pdbx_strand_id
1 'polypeptide(L)'
;MYNTDFVCSYPYYDPVLIKYCSTQLEPDFLKEYVDAYSADDLSDCLYKANFLESFCLSEYHDENVNRELNILYKLFLTNDRFTECMKKMANKYISEDLYTGFMLLFSYDYFFITHGCVCEYLKTGEIPSLSKLEEYIDAVLK
;
A
#
# COMPACT_ATOMS: atom_id res chain seq x y z
N MET A 1 8.03 4.68 13.72
CA MET A 1 8.80 5.39 12.67
C MET A 1 8.50 4.69 11.37
N TYR A 2 7.94 5.39 10.38
CA TYR A 2 7.56 4.81 9.10
C TYR A 2 8.74 4.86 8.13
N ASN A 3 9.05 3.75 7.46
CA ASN A 3 10.14 3.68 6.49
C ASN A 3 9.69 4.28 5.16
N THR A 4 10.32 5.39 4.76
CA THR A 4 9.99 6.07 3.50
C THR A 4 10.98 5.77 2.38
N ASP A 5 11.98 4.92 2.61
CA ASP A 5 13.18 4.80 1.78
C ASP A 5 13.21 3.54 0.92
N PHE A 6 12.08 2.87 0.78
CA PHE A 6 11.91 1.74 -0.14
C PHE A 6 10.64 1.90 -1.00
N VAL A 7 10.55 1.06 -2.03
CA VAL A 7 9.37 0.95 -2.90
C VAL A 7 8.87 -0.48 -2.79
N CYS A 8 7.56 -0.66 -2.69
CA CYS A 8 6.95 -1.99 -2.67
C CYS A 8 7.30 -2.76 -3.94
N SER A 9 7.85 -3.95 -3.80
CA SER A 9 8.32 -4.80 -4.91
C SER A 9 7.32 -5.89 -5.29
N TYR A 10 6.46 -6.31 -4.36
CA TYR A 10 5.47 -7.35 -4.62
C TYR A 10 4.54 -7.10 -5.83
N PRO A 11 4.11 -5.85 -6.17
CA PRO A 11 3.18 -5.65 -7.28
C PRO A 11 3.79 -5.97 -8.64
N TYR A 12 5.13 -6.03 -8.74
CA TYR A 12 5.84 -6.38 -9.97
C TYR A 12 5.82 -7.88 -10.29
N TYR A 13 5.48 -8.70 -9.31
CA TYR A 13 5.31 -10.14 -9.46
C TYR A 13 3.84 -10.53 -9.63
N ASP A 14 2.94 -9.53 -9.62
CA ASP A 14 1.50 -9.70 -9.82
C ASP A 14 1.10 -9.21 -11.23
N PRO A 15 0.60 -10.09 -12.11
CA PRO A 15 0.21 -9.72 -13.47
C PRO A 15 -0.86 -8.64 -13.57
N VAL A 16 -1.69 -8.49 -12.52
CA VAL A 16 -2.76 -7.49 -12.46
C VAL A 16 -2.23 -6.17 -11.94
N LEU A 17 -1.39 -6.17 -10.90
CA LEU A 17 -0.92 -4.94 -10.25
C LEU A 17 0.23 -4.26 -10.99
N ILE A 18 1.06 -5.00 -11.74
CA ILE A 18 2.23 -4.45 -12.43
C ILE A 18 1.88 -3.27 -13.36
N LYS A 19 0.69 -3.26 -13.96
CA LYS A 19 0.23 -2.19 -14.85
C LYS A 19 -0.02 -0.84 -14.15
N TYR A 20 -0.08 -0.83 -12.82
CA TYR A 20 -0.26 0.37 -12.00
C TYR A 20 1.05 0.84 -11.33
N CYS A 21 2.15 0.11 -11.53
CA CYS A 21 3.46 0.49 -11.01
C CYS A 21 4.02 1.71 -11.75
N SER A 22 4.60 2.65 -11.01
CA SER A 22 5.10 3.93 -11.53
C SER A 22 6.47 3.83 -12.20
N THR A 23 7.28 2.86 -11.79
CA THR A 23 8.61 2.58 -12.35
C THR A 23 8.57 1.21 -13.01
N GLN A 24 9.11 1.05 -14.22
CA GLN A 24 9.35 -0.29 -14.76
C GLN A 24 10.60 -0.84 -14.09
N LEU A 25 10.49 -1.91 -13.31
CA LEU A 25 11.67 -2.66 -12.87
C LEU A 25 12.31 -3.32 -14.09
N GLU A 26 13.64 -3.33 -14.13
CA GLU A 26 14.37 -4.01 -15.20
C GLU A 26 13.97 -5.50 -15.25
N PRO A 27 13.67 -6.06 -16.44
CA PRO A 27 13.16 -7.42 -16.60
C PRO A 27 14.04 -8.50 -15.95
N ASP A 28 15.35 -8.26 -15.89
CA ASP A 28 16.33 -9.23 -15.41
C ASP A 28 16.25 -9.47 -13.89
N PHE A 29 15.78 -8.49 -13.10
CA PHE A 29 15.58 -8.65 -11.65
C PHE A 29 14.43 -9.63 -11.32
N LEU A 30 13.44 -9.72 -12.19
CA LEU A 30 12.24 -10.53 -11.97
C LEU A 30 12.49 -12.01 -12.25
N LYS A 31 13.47 -12.34 -13.10
CA LYS A 31 13.64 -13.70 -13.64
C LYS A 31 14.24 -14.69 -12.63
N GLU A 32 15.16 -14.23 -11.79
CA GLU A 32 15.90 -15.12 -10.85
C GLU A 32 14.99 -15.72 -9.77
N TYR A 33 13.97 -14.99 -9.31
CA TYR A 33 13.08 -15.44 -8.22
C TYR A 33 11.90 -16.27 -8.70
N VAL A 34 11.42 -16.05 -9.93
CA VAL A 34 10.31 -16.79 -10.53
C VAL A 34 10.69 -18.24 -10.86
N ASP A 35 11.98 -18.54 -11.05
CA ASP A 35 12.42 -19.92 -11.29
C ASP A 35 12.40 -20.79 -10.02
N ALA A 36 12.35 -20.19 -8.82
CA ALA A 36 12.37 -20.89 -7.53
C ALA A 36 10.99 -21.00 -6.85
N TYR A 37 10.05 -20.11 -7.19
CA TYR A 37 8.71 -20.01 -6.60
C TYR A 37 7.67 -19.72 -7.68
N SER A 38 6.40 -20.10 -7.46
CA SER A 38 5.34 -19.55 -8.30
C SER A 38 5.27 -18.03 -8.11
N ALA A 39 4.87 -17.30 -9.15
CA ALA A 39 4.78 -15.83 -9.08
C ALA A 39 3.83 -15.37 -7.96
N ASP A 40 2.72 -16.08 -7.77
CA ASP A 40 1.71 -15.82 -6.74
C ASP A 40 2.27 -16.05 -5.32
N ASP A 41 3.00 -17.15 -5.09
CA ASP A 41 3.60 -17.41 -3.78
C ASP A 41 4.66 -16.35 -3.42
N LEU A 42 5.39 -15.87 -4.43
CA LEU A 42 6.42 -14.86 -4.27
C LEU A 42 5.83 -13.48 -3.94
N SER A 43 4.79 -13.05 -4.65
CA SER A 43 4.15 -11.75 -4.41
C SER A 43 3.51 -11.69 -3.01
N ASP A 44 2.88 -12.77 -2.55
CA ASP A 44 2.33 -12.86 -1.19
C ASP A 44 3.40 -12.74 -0.11
N CYS A 45 4.56 -13.38 -0.32
CA CYS A 45 5.69 -13.28 0.61
C CYS A 45 6.28 -11.87 0.63
N LEU A 46 6.46 -11.26 -0.56
CA LEU A 46 6.97 -9.91 -0.70
C LEU A 46 6.02 -8.87 -0.11
N TYR A 47 4.71 -9.03 -0.24
CA TYR A 47 3.73 -8.14 0.37
C TYR A 47 3.89 -8.10 1.88
N LYS A 48 3.99 -9.26 2.53
CA LYS A 48 4.20 -9.36 3.99
C LYS A 48 5.52 -8.71 4.40
N ALA A 49 6.59 -8.98 3.65
CA ALA A 49 7.90 -8.39 3.91
C ALA A 49 7.88 -6.86 3.76
N ASN A 50 7.35 -6.34 2.65
CA ASN A 50 7.23 -4.90 2.38
C ASN A 50 6.32 -4.21 3.41
N PHE A 51 5.23 -4.84 3.84
CA PHE A 51 4.37 -4.30 4.88
C PHE A 51 5.13 -4.10 6.18
N LEU A 52 5.87 -5.11 6.65
CA LEU A 52 6.69 -5.01 7.85
C LEU A 52 7.83 -4.00 7.70
N GLU A 53 8.49 -3.99 6.54
CA GLU A 53 9.55 -3.05 6.19
C GLU A 53 9.07 -1.60 6.27
N SER A 54 7.81 -1.32 5.91
CA SER A 54 7.20 0.01 6.05
C SER A 54 7.12 0.52 7.48
N PHE A 55 7.14 -0.38 8.46
CA PHE A 55 7.18 -0.06 9.88
C PHE A 55 8.58 -0.27 10.50
N CYS A 56 9.61 -0.48 9.69
CA CYS A 56 10.96 -0.86 10.12
C CYS A 56 10.98 -2.13 11.00
N LEU A 57 10.15 -3.11 10.67
CA LEU A 57 10.04 -4.37 11.41
C LEU A 57 10.53 -5.55 10.56
N SER A 58 11.17 -6.52 11.22
CA SER A 58 11.49 -7.82 10.62
C SER A 58 10.43 -8.88 10.90
N GLU A 59 9.65 -8.69 11.96
CA GLU A 59 8.61 -9.60 12.43
C GLU A 59 7.36 -8.83 12.84
N TYR A 60 6.21 -9.47 12.72
CA TYR A 60 4.94 -8.85 13.06
C TYR A 60 4.77 -8.82 14.59
N HIS A 61 4.66 -7.61 15.13
CA HIS A 61 4.37 -7.35 16.55
C HIS A 61 3.14 -6.45 16.64
N ASP A 62 2.02 -6.99 17.13
CA ASP A 62 0.72 -6.31 17.18
C ASP A 62 0.80 -4.89 17.76
N GLU A 63 1.46 -4.73 18.91
CA GLU A 63 1.54 -3.43 19.59
C GLU A 63 2.27 -2.38 18.75
N ASN A 64 3.36 -2.78 18.07
CA ASN A 64 4.13 -1.88 17.23
C ASN A 64 3.35 -1.50 15.98
N VAL A 65 2.80 -2.49 15.27
CA VAL A 65 2.03 -2.27 14.04
C VAL A 65 0.80 -1.42 14.32
N ASN A 66 0.01 -1.77 15.35
CA ASN A 66 -1.18 -1.01 15.72
C ASN A 66 -0.85 0.42 16.15
N ARG A 67 0.28 0.65 16.84
CA ARG A 67 0.71 2.01 17.19
C ARG A 67 1.01 2.84 15.93
N GLU A 68 1.78 2.30 15.00
CA GLU A 68 2.14 3.02 13.77
C GLU A 68 0.92 3.24 12.86
N LEU A 69 0.04 2.23 12.71
CA LEU A 69 -1.22 2.37 12.00
C LEU A 69 -2.12 3.45 12.62
N ASN A 70 -2.21 3.53 13.95
CA ASN A 70 -2.96 4.59 14.61
C ASN A 70 -2.39 6.00 14.35
N ILE A 71 -1.07 6.12 14.23
CA ILE A 71 -0.42 7.39 13.88
C ILE A 71 -0.78 7.76 12.43
N LEU A 72 -0.67 6.82 11.50
CA LEU A 72 -1.02 7.02 10.08
C LEU A 72 -2.51 7.31 9.90
N TYR A 73 -3.39 6.65 10.66
CA TYR A 73 -4.82 6.91 10.60
C TYR A 73 -5.14 8.36 11.01
N LYS A 74 -4.54 8.84 12.11
CA LYS A 74 -4.68 10.25 12.52
C LYS A 74 -4.13 11.22 11.47
N LEU A 75 -3.05 10.85 10.79
CA LEU A 75 -2.49 11.62 9.68
C LEU A 75 -3.44 11.68 8.47
N PHE A 76 -4.10 10.58 8.14
CA PHE A 76 -5.06 10.54 7.03
C PHE A 76 -6.28 11.40 7.32
N LEU A 77 -6.72 11.46 8.58
CA LEU A 77 -7.81 12.32 9.01
C LEU A 77 -7.51 13.82 8.89
N THR A 78 -6.24 14.23 8.78
CA THR A 78 -5.90 15.65 8.54
C THR A 78 -5.99 16.07 7.07
N ASN A 79 -6.30 15.13 6.17
CA ASN A 79 -6.42 15.38 4.75
C ASN A 79 -7.77 14.87 4.21
N ASP A 80 -8.59 15.79 3.71
CA ASP A 80 -9.94 15.47 3.23
C ASP A 80 -9.94 14.46 2.08
N ARG A 81 -8.93 14.50 1.21
CA ARG A 81 -8.84 13.56 0.07
C ARG A 81 -8.52 12.14 0.51
N PHE A 82 -7.63 11.97 1.50
CA PHE A 82 -7.45 10.65 2.12
C PHE A 82 -8.73 10.19 2.81
N THR A 83 -9.43 11.09 3.49
CA THR A 83 -10.71 10.79 4.14
C THR A 83 -11.76 10.32 3.13
N GLU A 84 -11.86 10.94 1.96
CA GLU A 84 -12.72 10.47 0.88
C GLU A 84 -12.30 9.10 0.34
N CYS A 85 -11.00 8.84 0.18
CA CYS A 85 -10.52 7.49 -0.19
C CYS A 85 -10.93 6.44 0.86
N MET A 86 -10.78 6.73 2.15
CA MET A 86 -11.20 5.84 3.24
C MET A 86 -12.70 5.57 3.18
N LYS A 87 -13.54 6.60 2.98
CA LYS A 87 -15.00 6.42 2.83
C LYS A 87 -15.35 5.52 1.66
N LYS A 88 -14.77 5.75 0.49
CA LYS A 88 -15.01 4.93 -0.71
C LYS A 88 -14.68 3.46 -0.44
N MET A 89 -13.53 3.20 0.21
CA MET A 89 -13.11 1.85 0.56
C MET A 89 -14.02 1.19 1.59
N ALA A 90 -14.42 1.90 2.65
CA ALA A 90 -15.34 1.38 3.65
C ALA A 90 -16.71 1.02 3.04
N ASN A 91 -17.23 1.89 2.18
CA ASN A 91 -18.51 1.69 1.50
C ASN A 91 -18.53 0.45 0.60
N LYS A 92 -17.39 0.03 0.04
CA LYS A 92 -17.24 -1.23 -0.71
C LYS A 92 -17.75 -2.44 0.09
N TYR A 93 -17.61 -2.39 1.41
CA TYR A 93 -18.02 -3.43 2.34
C TYR A 93 -19.24 -3.04 3.18
N ILE A 94 -20.03 -2.05 2.73
CA ILE A 94 -21.24 -1.56 3.42
C ILE A 94 -20.92 -1.13 4.86
N SER A 95 -19.72 -0.56 5.06
CA SER A 95 -19.26 -0.03 6.33
C SER A 95 -19.18 1.48 6.26
N GLU A 96 -19.65 2.17 7.30
CA GLU A 96 -19.47 3.61 7.49
C GLU A 96 -18.21 3.92 8.34
N ASP A 97 -17.54 2.89 8.86
CA ASP A 97 -16.36 3.04 9.68
C ASP A 97 -15.14 3.40 8.83
N LEU A 98 -14.62 4.63 9.02
CA LEU A 98 -13.43 5.11 8.33
C LEU A 98 -12.20 4.27 8.63
N TYR A 99 -12.09 3.68 9.83
CA TYR A 99 -10.95 2.83 10.16
C TYR A 99 -10.94 1.55 9.33
N THR A 100 -12.11 0.97 9.05
CA THR A 100 -12.26 -0.13 8.08
C THR A 100 -11.73 0.29 6.70
N GLY A 101 -12.14 1.46 6.22
CA GLY A 101 -11.65 2.01 4.96
C GLY A 101 -10.14 2.25 4.93
N PHE A 102 -9.59 2.77 6.03
CA PHE A 102 -8.16 2.92 6.24
C PHE A 102 -7.42 1.59 6.16
N MET A 103 -7.86 0.58 6.89
CA MET A 103 -7.22 -0.74 6.89
C MET A 103 -7.22 -1.39 5.50
N LEU A 104 -8.27 -1.16 4.70
CA LEU A 104 -8.34 -1.67 3.33
C LEU A 104 -7.30 -1.03 2.40
N LEU A 105 -6.93 0.23 2.62
CA LEU A 105 -5.85 0.89 1.87
C LEU A 105 -4.47 0.25 2.12
N PHE A 106 -4.33 -0.48 3.23
CA PHE A 106 -3.11 -1.23 3.56
C PHE A 106 -3.21 -2.72 3.18
N SER A 107 -4.28 -3.14 2.50
CA SER A 107 -4.38 -4.50 1.97
C SER A 107 -3.58 -4.69 0.67
N TYR A 108 -3.34 -5.94 0.30
CA TYR A 108 -2.48 -6.34 -0.82
C TYR A 108 -2.71 -5.52 -2.10
N ASP A 109 -3.96 -5.31 -2.50
CA ASP A 109 -4.29 -4.63 -3.76
C ASP A 109 -3.94 -3.14 -3.77
N TYR A 110 -3.92 -2.46 -2.61
CA TYR A 110 -3.83 -1.00 -2.53
C TYR A 110 -2.51 -0.52 -1.90
N PHE A 111 -1.88 -1.37 -1.08
CA PHE A 111 -0.78 -0.97 -0.20
C PHE A 111 0.37 -0.30 -0.95
N PHE A 112 0.78 -0.78 -2.12
CA PHE A 112 1.89 -0.18 -2.86
C PHE A 112 1.65 1.27 -3.29
N ILE A 113 0.42 1.63 -3.68
CA ILE A 113 0.05 3.01 -4.03
C ILE A 113 -0.11 3.84 -2.76
N THR A 114 -0.79 3.29 -1.76
CA THR A 114 -1.00 3.95 -0.47
C THR A 114 0.32 4.27 0.20
N HIS A 115 1.26 3.32 0.26
CA HIS A 115 2.62 3.50 0.76
C HIS A 115 3.32 4.65 0.05
N GLY A 116 3.27 4.70 -1.29
CA GLY A 116 3.81 5.82 -2.07
C GLY A 116 3.23 7.17 -1.65
N CYS A 117 1.93 7.25 -1.45
CA CYS A 117 1.26 8.47 -0.96
C CYS A 117 1.71 8.85 0.46
N VAL A 118 1.86 7.88 1.36
CA VAL A 118 2.38 8.13 2.72
C VAL A 118 3.80 8.65 2.66
N CYS A 119 4.66 8.05 1.84
CA CYS A 119 6.06 8.46 1.68
C CYS A 119 6.18 9.88 1.13
N GLU A 120 5.41 10.23 0.10
CA GLU A 120 5.34 11.59 -0.44
C GLU A 120 4.93 12.58 0.66
N TYR A 121 3.83 12.28 1.35
CA TYR A 121 3.29 13.18 2.37
C TYR A 121 4.27 13.40 3.53
N LEU A 122 4.91 12.34 4.02
CA LEU A 122 5.89 12.45 5.11
C LEU A 122 7.18 13.18 4.68
N LYS A 123 7.56 13.09 3.41
CA LYS A 123 8.78 13.75 2.87
C LYS A 123 8.56 15.21 2.50
N THR A 124 7.42 15.54 1.91
CA THR A 124 7.21 16.86 1.28
C THR A 124 6.00 17.62 1.82
N GLY A 125 5.09 16.95 2.54
CA GLY A 125 3.78 17.50 2.91
C GLY A 125 2.78 17.54 1.76
N GLU A 126 3.18 17.10 0.56
CA GLU A 126 2.35 17.03 -0.64
C GLU A 126 2.13 15.57 -1.05
N ILE A 127 1.09 15.31 -1.85
CA ILE A 127 0.68 13.94 -2.22
C ILE A 127 0.33 13.87 -3.72
N PRO A 128 1.29 14.11 -4.62
CA PRO A 128 1.04 14.09 -6.06
C PRO A 128 0.49 12.74 -6.56
N SER A 129 0.83 11.62 -5.92
CA SER A 129 0.32 10.30 -6.29
C SER A 129 -1.09 9.99 -5.80
N LEU A 130 -1.72 10.88 -5.02
CA LEU A 130 -3.07 10.64 -4.48
C LEU A 130 -4.14 10.51 -5.57
N SER A 131 -4.00 11.22 -6.69
CA SER A 131 -4.92 11.07 -7.81
C SER A 131 -4.87 9.66 -8.42
N LYS A 132 -3.69 9.02 -8.44
CA LYS A 132 -3.54 7.64 -8.91
C LYS A 132 -4.25 6.65 -7.98
N LEU A 133 -4.19 6.89 -6.67
CA LEU A 133 -4.92 6.09 -5.69
C LEU A 133 -6.44 6.24 -5.89
N GLU A 134 -6.92 7.47 -6.05
CA GLU A 134 -8.34 7.77 -6.31
C GLU A 134 -8.81 7.07 -7.60
N GLU A 135 -8.06 7.18 -8.70
CA GLU A 135 -8.34 6.52 -9.98
C GLU A 135 -8.35 5.00 -9.85
N TYR A 136 -7.39 4.42 -9.12
CA TYR A 136 -7.31 2.98 -8.90
C TYR A 136 -8.50 2.47 -8.10
N ILE A 137 -8.86 3.13 -7.00
CA ILE A 137 -10.04 2.82 -6.20
C ILE A 137 -11.29 2.85 -7.08
N ASP A 138 -11.49 3.90 -7.87
CA ASP A 138 -12.66 4.04 -8.74
C ASP A 138 -12.69 3.01 -9.88
N ALA A 139 -11.54 2.50 -10.32
CA ALA A 139 -11.46 1.42 -11.32
C ALA A 139 -11.83 0.05 -10.73
N VAL A 140 -11.48 -0.21 -9.47
CA VAL A 140 -11.72 -1.50 -8.79
C VAL A 140 -13.10 -1.57 -8.12
N LEU A 141 -13.75 -0.42 -7.87
CA LEU A 141 -15.11 -0.34 -7.31
C LEU A 141 -16.24 -0.43 -8.35
N LYS A 142 -15.94 -0.46 -9.65
CA LYS A 142 -16.92 -0.66 -10.73
C LYS A 142 -17.33 -2.12 -10.86
#